data_AF-A0A9P6IZT1-F1
#
_entry.id   AF-A0A9P6IZT1-F1
#
_cell.length_a   1.000
_cell.length_b   1.000
_cell.length_c   1.000
_cell.angle_alpha   90.00
_cell.angle_beta   90.00
_cell.angle_gamma   90.00
#
_symmetry.space_group_name_H-M   'P 1'
#
loop_
_entity.id
_entity.type
_entity.pdbx_description
1 polymer ?
#
loop_
_entity_poly.entity_id
_entity_poly.type
_entity_poly.pdbx_seq_one_letter_code
_entity_poly.pdbx_strand_id
1 'polypeptide(L)'
;MFLTGLVIILNAIGGILLFLWGSYFFSSTMAVIFGGFSALQAVTAGIAFLGLCNWSYMLTRMFVFVQWLVAFLATARIGVMAFQLERNKAHIAAECWGAVNDKGYSPQGTAAAFYCNTNIDTFILFFIAGLVVDYVLNLYMYFVVWRFYVRMRLYPFQKGITRTYEQGLYDI
;
A
#
# COMPACT_ATOMS: atom_id res chain seq x y z
N MET A 1 -6.15 -7.34 -12.64
CA MET A 1 -7.27 -6.37 -12.54
C MET A 1 -8.01 -6.47 -11.21
N PHE A 2 -8.50 -7.65 -10.80
CA PHE A 2 -9.17 -7.79 -9.51
C PHE A 2 -8.24 -7.48 -8.31
N LEU A 3 -7.02 -8.02 -8.34
CA LEU A 3 -6.01 -7.81 -7.31
C LEU A 3 -5.56 -6.34 -7.17
N THR A 4 -5.44 -5.61 -8.28
CA THR A 4 -5.11 -4.17 -8.26
C THR A 4 -6.23 -3.33 -7.64
N GLY A 5 -7.49 -3.69 -7.89
CA GLY A 5 -8.64 -3.05 -7.24
C GLY A 5 -8.66 -3.29 -5.73
N LEU A 6 -8.32 -4.51 -5.30
CA LEU A 6 -8.22 -4.87 -3.89
C LEU A 6 -7.13 -4.06 -3.17
N VAL A 7 -5.96 -3.88 -3.80
CA VAL A 7 -4.86 -3.06 -3.26
C VAL A 7 -5.26 -1.59 -3.12
N ILE A 8 -6.01 -1.03 -4.08
CA ILE A 8 -6.53 0.35 -4.00
C ILE A 8 -7.46 0.49 -2.80
N ILE A 9 -8.42 -0.43 -2.63
CA ILE A 9 -9.41 -0.38 -1.56
C ILE A 9 -8.73 -0.51 -0.19
N LEU A 10 -7.83 -1.49 -0.02
CA LEU A 10 -7.12 -1.68 1.25
C LEU A 10 -6.25 -0.48 1.62
N ASN A 11 -5.51 0.09 0.67
CA ASN A 11 -4.67 1.27 0.93
C ASN A 11 -5.50 2.52 1.20
N ALA A 12 -6.65 2.69 0.53
CA ALA A 12 -7.56 3.80 0.79
C ALA A 12 -8.18 3.71 2.19
N ILE A 13 -8.67 2.52 2.58
CA ILE A 13 -9.22 2.29 3.93
C ILE A 13 -8.13 2.49 5.00
N GLY A 14 -6.94 1.91 4.80
CA GLY A 14 -5.82 2.07 5.71
C GLY A 14 -5.38 3.54 5.87
N GLY A 15 -5.36 4.30 4.76
CA GLY A 15 -5.08 5.73 4.77
C GLY A 15 -6.12 6.54 5.54
N ILE A 16 -7.42 6.29 5.29
CA ILE A 16 -8.52 6.98 5.98
C ILE A 16 -8.51 6.68 7.48
N LEU A 17 -8.26 5.43 7.87
CA LEU A 17 -8.15 5.04 9.28
C LEU A 17 -6.99 5.76 9.97
N LEU A 18 -5.84 5.89 9.32
CA LEU A 18 -4.70 6.64 9.84
C LEU A 18 -4.97 8.14 9.95
N PHE A 19 -5.77 8.74 9.07
CA PHE A 19 -6.14 10.16 9.17
C PHE A 19 -7.15 10.44 10.29
N LEU A 20 -8.11 9.54 10.54
CA LEU A 20 -9.09 9.74 11.62
C LEU A 20 -8.54 9.38 13.01
N TRP A 21 -7.79 8.27 13.09
CA TRP A 21 -7.41 7.66 14.38
C TRP A 21 -5.90 7.72 14.63
N GLY A 22 -5.09 8.15 13.67
CA GLY A 22 -3.64 8.18 13.82
C GLY A 22 -3.15 9.12 14.91
N SER A 23 -3.92 10.17 15.27
CA SER A 23 -3.58 11.08 16.37
C SER A 23 -3.66 10.43 17.76
N TYR A 24 -4.39 9.31 17.90
CA TYR A 24 -4.46 8.55 19.16
C TYR A 24 -3.27 7.61 19.33
N PHE A 25 -2.68 7.13 18.22
CA PHE A 25 -1.56 6.18 18.26
C PHE A 25 -0.20 6.86 18.08
N PHE A 26 -0.15 8.01 17.41
CA PHE A 26 1.07 8.71 17.04
C PHE A 26 0.94 10.23 17.25
N SER A 27 2.07 10.91 17.34
CA SER A 27 2.08 12.38 17.26
C SER A 27 1.38 12.84 15.98
N SER A 28 0.54 13.88 16.08
CA SER A 28 -0.31 14.39 15.00
C SER A 28 0.45 14.58 13.66
N THR A 29 1.69 15.05 13.72
CA THR A 29 2.53 15.24 12.53
C THR A 29 2.96 13.92 11.86
N MET A 30 3.23 12.87 12.65
CA MET A 30 3.69 11.58 12.15
C MET A 30 2.52 10.78 11.54
N ALA A 31 1.33 10.89 12.13
CA ALA A 31 0.11 10.30 11.59
C ALA A 31 -0.19 10.81 10.16
N VAL A 32 -0.03 12.12 9.92
CA VAL A 32 -0.23 12.74 8.60
C VAL A 32 0.76 12.22 7.56
N ILE A 33 2.04 12.08 7.93
CA ILE A 33 3.08 11.55 7.02
C ILE A 33 2.74 10.11 6.59
N PHE A 34 2.31 9.29 7.54
CA PHE A 34 1.93 7.90 7.30
C PHE A 34 0.63 7.74 6.50
N GLY A 35 -0.37 8.58 6.78
CA GLY A 35 -1.60 8.67 6.00
C GLY A 35 -1.33 9.10 4.56
N GLY A 36 -0.49 10.13 4.38
CA GLY A 36 -0.05 10.61 3.08
C GLY A 36 0.69 9.55 2.26
N PHE A 37 1.52 8.74 2.89
CA PHE A 37 2.19 7.62 2.22
C PHE A 37 1.19 6.57 1.71
N SER A 38 0.17 6.26 2.51
CA SER A 38 -0.89 5.31 2.11
C SER A 38 -1.70 5.83 0.92
N ALA A 39 -1.97 7.14 0.89
CA ALA A 39 -2.61 7.79 -0.25
C ALA A 39 -1.74 7.74 -1.51
N LEU A 40 -0.43 7.98 -1.41
CA LEU A 40 0.52 7.82 -2.53
C LEU A 40 0.52 6.39 -3.08
N GLN A 41 0.44 5.40 -2.20
CA GLN A 41 0.38 3.98 -2.55
C GLN A 41 -0.94 3.64 -3.28
N ALA A 42 -2.06 4.23 -2.87
CA ALA A 42 -3.33 4.09 -3.58
C ALA A 42 -3.30 4.74 -4.97
N VAL A 43 -2.68 5.92 -5.12
CA VAL A 43 -2.53 6.62 -6.42
C VAL A 43 -1.67 5.80 -7.38
N THR A 44 -0.54 5.28 -6.91
CA THR A 44 0.35 4.46 -7.73
C THR A 44 -0.33 3.16 -8.19
N ALA A 45 -1.12 2.52 -7.31
CA ALA A 45 -1.95 1.38 -7.69
C ALA A 45 -3.01 1.74 -8.76
N GLY A 46 -3.60 2.94 -8.69
CA GLY A 46 -4.51 3.47 -9.71
C GLY A 46 -3.83 3.67 -11.07
N ILE A 47 -2.61 4.22 -11.09
CA ILE A 47 -1.80 4.35 -12.31
C ILE A 47 -1.48 2.97 -12.89
N ALA A 48 -1.16 1.99 -12.04
CA ALA A 48 -0.92 0.61 -12.45
C ALA A 48 -2.15 0.01 -13.15
N PHE A 49 -3.33 0.22 -12.58
CA PHE A 49 -4.60 -0.24 -13.12
C PHE A 49 -4.87 0.39 -14.50
N LEU A 50 -4.74 1.71 -14.63
CA LEU A 50 -4.92 2.41 -15.91
C LEU A 50 -3.91 1.96 -16.97
N GLY A 51 -2.65 1.74 -16.57
CA GLY A 51 -1.60 1.22 -17.46
C GLY A 51 -1.92 -0.16 -18.01
N LEU A 52 -2.50 -1.04 -17.19
CA LEU A 52 -2.95 -2.38 -17.57
C LEU A 52 -4.19 -2.33 -18.48
N CYS A 53 -5.15 -1.44 -18.22
CA CYS A 53 -6.35 -1.30 -19.04
C CYS A 53 -6.04 -0.78 -20.45
N ASN A 54 -5.19 0.25 -20.55
CA ASN A 54 -4.87 0.89 -21.84
C ASN A 54 -3.73 0.20 -22.61
N TRP A 55 -3.14 -0.88 -22.08
CA TRP A 55 -1.97 -1.57 -22.69
C TRP A 55 -0.84 -0.59 -23.06
N SER A 56 -0.63 0.45 -22.24
CA SER A 56 0.31 1.53 -22.55
C SER A 56 1.73 1.18 -22.10
N TYR A 57 2.66 1.13 -23.04
CA TYR A 57 4.08 0.89 -22.76
C TYR A 57 4.71 2.00 -21.90
N MET A 58 4.32 3.25 -22.12
CA MET A 58 4.91 4.39 -21.41
C MET A 58 4.49 4.42 -19.94
N LEU A 59 3.22 4.12 -19.64
CA LEU A 59 2.70 4.07 -18.27
C LEU A 59 3.28 2.89 -17.48
N THR A 60 3.39 1.72 -18.10
CA THR A 60 3.98 0.55 -17.43
C THR A 60 5.47 0.75 -17.13
N ARG A 61 6.22 1.43 -18.00
CA ARG A 61 7.62 1.81 -17.74
C ARG A 61 7.73 2.77 -16.55
N MET A 62 6.92 3.82 -16.50
CA MET A 62 6.92 4.78 -15.40
C MET A 62 6.57 4.10 -14.07
N PHE A 63 5.54 3.25 -14.07
CA PHE A 63 5.12 2.52 -12.89
C PHE A 63 6.23 1.63 -12.32
N VAL A 64 6.92 0.84 -13.15
CA VAL A 64 8.01 -0.04 -12.68
C VAL A 64 9.14 0.75 -12.01
N PHE A 65 9.45 1.94 -12.51
CA PHE A 65 10.47 2.81 -11.91
C PHE A 65 10.01 3.41 -10.57
N VAL A 66 8.81 3.99 -10.53
CA VAL A 66 8.26 4.63 -9.32
C VAL A 66 7.99 3.61 -8.21
N GLN A 67 7.46 2.43 -8.57
CA GLN A 67 7.07 1.41 -7.60
C GLN A 67 8.27 0.86 -6.84
N TRP A 68 9.47 0.85 -7.41
CA TRP A 68 10.68 0.42 -6.69
C TRP A 68 11.03 1.38 -5.55
N LEU A 69 10.93 2.69 -5.80
CA LEU A 69 11.11 3.73 -4.78
C LEU A 69 10.03 3.63 -3.68
N VAL A 70 8.77 3.43 -4.09
CA VAL A 70 7.64 3.28 -3.15
C VAL A 70 7.80 2.02 -2.30
N ALA A 71 8.23 0.91 -2.88
CA ALA A 71 8.48 -0.32 -2.12
C ALA A 71 9.58 -0.13 -1.06
N PHE A 72 10.65 0.59 -1.40
CA PHE A 72 11.71 0.92 -0.43
C PHE A 72 11.15 1.77 0.73
N LEU A 73 10.42 2.84 0.43
CA LEU A 73 9.81 3.69 1.45
C LEU A 73 8.74 2.95 2.30
N ALA A 74 8.02 1.98 1.70
CA ALA A 74 7.05 1.16 2.40
C ALA A 74 7.73 0.29 3.48
N THR A 75 8.91 -0.27 3.20
CA THR A 75 9.67 -1.02 4.21
C THR A 75 10.09 -0.14 5.38
N ALA A 76 10.59 1.07 5.09
CA ALA A 76 10.97 2.03 6.12
C ALA A 76 9.76 2.43 6.98
N ARG A 77 8.58 2.64 6.37
CA ARG A 77 7.32 2.92 7.08
C ARG A 77 6.97 1.82 8.08
N ILE A 78 7.04 0.55 7.68
CA ILE A 78 6.72 -0.59 8.57
C ILE A 78 7.65 -0.59 9.79
N GLY A 79 8.96 -0.40 9.56
CA GLY A 79 9.95 -0.34 10.63
C GLY A 79 9.72 0.80 11.61
N VAL A 80 9.48 2.02 11.10
CA VAL A 80 9.25 3.20 11.95
C VAL A 80 7.93 3.08 12.72
N MET A 81 6.86 2.58 12.09
CA MET A 81 5.59 2.35 12.77
C MET A 81 5.71 1.32 13.89
N ALA A 82 6.39 0.20 13.64
CA ALA A 82 6.61 -0.83 14.65
C ALA A 82 7.37 -0.27 15.86
N PHE A 83 8.46 0.47 15.61
CA PHE A 83 9.26 1.08 16.68
C PHE A 83 8.46 2.10 17.52
N GLN A 84 7.65 2.93 16.87
CA GLN A 84 6.84 3.91 17.60
C GLN A 84 5.70 3.27 18.39
N LEU A 85 5.07 2.22 17.86
CA LEU A 85 4.04 1.46 18.60
C LEU A 85 4.63 0.85 19.87
N GLU A 86 5.84 0.30 19.81
CA GLU A 86 6.50 -0.27 20.99
C GLU A 86 6.88 0.76 22.03
N ARG A 87 7.34 1.95 21.60
CA ARG A 87 7.72 3.03 22.52
C ARG A 87 6.51 3.67 23.21
N ASN A 88 5.37 3.75 22.53
CA ASN A 88 4.18 4.43 23.04
C ASN A 88 3.15 3.50 23.70
N LYS A 89 3.47 2.22 23.95
CA LYS A 89 2.56 1.26 24.60
C LYS A 89 1.95 1.78 25.91
N ALA A 90 2.76 2.44 26.74
CA ALA A 90 2.32 2.98 28.03
C ALA A 90 1.36 4.18 27.88
N HIS A 91 1.54 5.01 26.85
CA HIS A 91 0.66 6.14 26.57
C HIS A 91 -0.70 5.68 26.03
N ILE A 92 -0.69 4.67 25.14
CA ILE A 92 -1.92 4.07 24.59
C ILE A 92 -2.74 3.40 25.71
N ALA A 93 -2.06 2.69 26.63
CA ALA A 93 -2.73 2.15 27.81
C ALA A 93 -3.36 3.25 28.66
N ALA A 94 -2.63 4.35 28.91
CA ALA A 94 -3.12 5.46 29.71
C ALA A 94 -4.35 6.15 29.09
N GLU A 95 -4.40 6.31 27.76
CA GLU A 95 -5.58 6.91 27.09
C GLU A 95 -6.83 6.04 27.16
N CYS A 96 -6.71 4.71 27.16
CA CYS A 96 -7.86 3.82 27.35
C CYS A 96 -8.47 3.95 28.76
N TRP A 97 -7.67 4.14 29.79
CA TRP A 97 -8.16 4.33 31.16
C TRP A 97 -8.60 5.79 31.42
N GLY A 98 -7.92 6.77 30.82
CA GLY A 98 -8.24 8.20 30.95
C GLY A 98 -9.53 8.62 30.25
N ALA A 99 -9.87 7.99 29.12
CA ALA A 99 -11.14 8.23 28.42
C ALA A 99 -12.38 7.83 29.24
N VAL A 100 -12.24 6.87 30.16
CA VAL A 100 -13.32 6.41 31.04
C VAL A 100 -13.57 7.38 32.21
N ASN A 101 -12.54 8.10 32.67
CA ASN A 101 -12.58 8.82 33.94
C ASN A 101 -12.80 10.34 33.85
N ASP A 102 -12.29 11.05 32.83
CA ASP A 102 -12.21 12.53 32.90
C ASP A 102 -13.26 13.32 32.10
N LYS A 103 -14.03 12.71 31.19
CA LYS A 103 -14.97 13.49 30.35
C LYS A 103 -16.37 12.92 30.15
N GLY A 104 -16.72 11.76 30.72
CA GLY A 104 -18.01 11.12 30.46
C GLY A 104 -18.27 10.85 28.97
N TYR A 105 -17.23 10.89 28.14
CA TYR A 105 -17.31 10.55 26.73
C TYR A 105 -17.41 9.04 26.63
N SER A 106 -18.60 8.55 26.30
CA SER A 106 -18.71 7.19 25.79
C SER A 106 -17.80 7.07 24.55
N PRO A 107 -17.15 5.91 24.34
CA PRO A 107 -16.38 5.67 23.13
C PRO A 107 -17.34 5.64 21.94
N GLN A 108 -17.71 6.82 21.40
CA GLN A 108 -18.69 6.97 20.31
C GLN A 108 -18.11 6.58 18.94
N GLY A 109 -16.95 5.91 18.91
CA GLY A 109 -16.48 5.18 17.74
C GLY A 109 -16.37 3.69 18.06
N THR A 110 -16.99 2.84 17.26
CA THR A 110 -16.87 1.37 17.35
C THR A 110 -15.43 0.88 17.34
N ALA A 111 -14.51 1.64 16.73
CA ALA A 111 -13.08 1.35 16.76
C ALA A 111 -12.41 1.65 18.13
N ALA A 112 -12.90 2.65 18.89
CA ALA A 112 -12.41 2.98 20.23
C ALA A 112 -12.63 1.87 21.25
N ALA A 113 -13.84 1.32 21.22
CA ALA A 113 -14.19 0.18 22.06
C ALA A 113 -13.38 -1.08 21.67
N PHE A 114 -13.04 -1.24 20.39
CA PHE A 114 -12.29 -2.42 19.91
C PHE A 114 -10.85 -2.47 20.44
N TYR A 115 -10.11 -1.35 20.44
CA TYR A 115 -8.74 -1.37 20.96
C TYR A 115 -8.65 -1.32 22.48
N CYS A 116 -9.60 -0.69 23.20
CA CYS A 116 -9.59 -0.71 24.66
C CYS A 116 -10.02 -2.04 25.29
N ASN A 117 -10.78 -2.86 24.57
CA ASN A 117 -11.20 -4.18 25.04
C ASN A 117 -10.23 -5.31 24.63
N THR A 118 -9.21 -5.01 23.82
CA THR A 118 -8.23 -5.97 23.32
C THR A 118 -6.87 -5.73 23.95
N ASN A 119 -6.12 -6.80 24.28
CA ASN A 119 -4.75 -6.67 24.76
C ASN A 119 -3.89 -5.89 23.75
N ILE A 120 -3.21 -4.85 24.23
CA ILE A 120 -2.41 -3.92 23.42
C ILE A 120 -1.35 -4.65 22.60
N ASP A 121 -0.68 -5.64 23.19
CA ASP A 121 0.34 -6.44 22.47
C ASP A 121 -0.25 -7.22 21.30
N THR A 122 -1.45 -7.79 21.48
CA THR A 122 -2.16 -8.51 20.42
C THR A 122 -2.59 -7.55 19.31
N PHE A 123 -3.09 -6.36 19.66
CA PHE A 123 -3.46 -5.32 18.70
C PHE A 123 -2.27 -4.84 17.86
N ILE A 124 -1.13 -4.57 18.50
CA ILE A 124 0.11 -4.16 17.83
C ILE A 124 0.56 -5.23 16.83
N LEU A 125 0.50 -6.51 17.21
CA LEU A 125 0.86 -7.61 16.33
C LEU A 125 -0.05 -7.69 15.11
N PHE A 126 -1.37 -7.60 15.30
CA PHE A 126 -2.32 -7.60 14.17
C PHE A 126 -2.11 -6.41 13.23
N PHE A 127 -1.85 -5.23 13.78
CA PHE A 127 -1.58 -4.03 12.99
C PHE A 127 -0.32 -4.18 12.12
N ILE A 128 0.78 -4.66 12.71
CA ILE A 128 2.03 -4.92 12.00
C ILE A 128 1.82 -6.02 10.95
N ALA A 129 1.13 -7.11 11.29
CA ALA A 129 0.82 -8.18 10.35
C ALA A 129 0.01 -7.67 9.14
N GLY A 130 -0.97 -6.80 9.37
CA GLY A 130 -1.73 -6.15 8.31
C GLY A 130 -0.86 -5.31 7.36
N LEU A 131 0.08 -4.53 7.90
CA LEU A 131 1.04 -3.76 7.11
C LEU A 131 1.97 -4.65 6.27
N VAL A 132 2.42 -5.78 6.82
CA VAL A 132 3.25 -6.74 6.09
C VAL A 132 2.46 -7.39 4.95
N VAL A 133 1.20 -7.76 5.19
CA VAL A 133 0.33 -8.32 4.14
C VAL A 133 0.10 -7.30 3.01
N ASP A 134 -0.15 -6.03 3.35
CA ASP A 134 -0.26 -4.96 2.35
C ASP A 134 1.04 -4.77 1.54
N TYR A 135 2.20 -4.86 2.20
CA TYR A 135 3.49 -4.80 1.52
C TYR A 135 3.69 -5.96 0.53
N VAL A 136 3.34 -7.19 0.92
CA VAL A 136 3.40 -8.36 0.03
C VAL A 136 2.45 -8.20 -1.16
N LEU A 137 1.24 -7.70 -0.93
CA LEU A 137 0.29 -7.40 -2.01
C LEU A 137 0.83 -6.35 -2.99
N ASN A 138 1.54 -5.34 -2.50
CA ASN A 138 2.17 -4.32 -3.33
C ASN A 138 3.36 -4.87 -4.15
N LEU A 139 4.17 -5.75 -3.57
CA LEU A 139 5.21 -6.46 -4.30
C LEU A 139 4.62 -7.39 -5.38
N TYR A 140 3.50 -8.06 -5.07
CA TYR A 140 2.81 -8.88 -6.05
C TYR A 140 2.27 -8.05 -7.22
N MET A 141 1.67 -6.89 -6.93
CA MET A 141 1.23 -5.94 -7.97
C MET A 141 2.40 -5.51 -8.86
N TYR A 142 3.54 -5.18 -8.25
CA TYR A 142 4.76 -4.85 -8.98
C TYR A 142 5.19 -5.99 -9.92
N PHE A 143 5.24 -7.22 -9.41
CA PHE A 143 5.61 -8.39 -10.19
C PHE A 143 4.70 -8.59 -11.42
N VAL A 144 3.39 -8.42 -11.25
CA VAL A 144 2.43 -8.53 -12.35
C VAL A 144 2.69 -7.48 -13.42
N VAL A 145 2.82 -6.20 -13.04
CA VAL A 145 3.05 -5.11 -14.02
C VAL A 145 4.41 -5.25 -14.70
N TRP A 146 5.45 -5.63 -13.95
CA TRP A 146 6.77 -5.90 -14.50
C TRP A 146 6.72 -7.04 -15.54
N ARG A 147 6.01 -8.13 -15.26
CA ARG A 147 5.80 -9.22 -16.22
C ARG A 147 5.10 -8.73 -17.50
N PHE A 148 4.09 -7.86 -17.37
CA PHE A 148 3.44 -7.25 -18.54
C PHE A 148 4.39 -6.35 -19.32
N TYR A 149 5.20 -5.55 -18.62
CA TYR A 149 6.21 -4.68 -19.23
C TYR A 149 7.24 -5.47 -20.05
N VAL A 150 7.77 -6.56 -19.50
CA VAL A 150 8.73 -7.43 -20.21
C VAL A 150 8.10 -8.03 -21.46
N ARG A 151 6.85 -8.51 -21.39
CA ARG A 151 6.14 -9.04 -22.57
C ARG A 151 6.00 -7.99 -23.67
N MET A 152 5.57 -6.77 -23.33
CA MET A 152 5.44 -5.68 -24.32
C MET A 152 6.77 -5.31 -24.98
N ARG A 153 7.89 -5.47 -24.28
CA ARG A 153 9.24 -5.26 -24.82
C ARG A 153 9.63 -6.27 -25.89
N LEU A 154 9.18 -7.52 -25.78
CA LEU A 154 9.47 -8.57 -26.76
C LEU A 154 8.61 -8.48 -28.03
N TYR A 155 7.40 -7.91 -27.95
CA TYR A 155 6.50 -7.80 -29.11
C TYR A 155 7.06 -7.04 -30.33
N PRO A 156 7.69 -5.85 -30.20
CA PRO A 156 8.28 -5.17 -31.36
C PRO A 156 9.44 -5.96 -31.96
N PHE A 157 10.18 -6.73 -31.15
CA PHE A 157 11.27 -7.59 -31.62
C PHE A 157 10.73 -8.78 -32.42
N GLN A 158 9.67 -9.44 -31.94
CA GLN A 158 9.01 -10.53 -32.67
C GLN A 158 8.34 -10.06 -33.96
N LYS A 159 7.70 -8.88 -33.94
CA LYS A 159 7.05 -8.30 -35.13
C LYS A 159 8.06 -7.87 -36.20
N GLY A 160 9.26 -7.45 -35.79
CA GLY A 160 10.39 -7.20 -36.69
C GLY A 160 10.85 -8.49 -37.35
N ILE A 161 11.06 -9.56 -36.56
CA ILE A 161 11.49 -10.86 -37.04
C ILE A 161 10.48 -11.51 -38.00
N THR A 162 9.18 -11.47 -37.71
CA THR A 162 8.17 -12.05 -38.61
C THR A 162 8.07 -11.32 -39.94
N ARG A 163 8.26 -9.99 -39.98
CA ARG A 163 8.32 -9.24 -41.24
C ARG A 163 9.52 -9.64 -42.10
N THR A 164 10.68 -9.91 -41.50
CA THR A 164 11.86 -10.34 -42.25
C THR A 164 11.68 -11.73 -42.87
N TYR A 165 11.00 -12.65 -42.17
CA TYR A 165 10.69 -13.97 -42.71
C TYR A 165 9.62 -13.93 -43.80
N GLU A 166 8.58 -13.10 -43.64
CA GLU A 166 7.59 -12.89 -44.69
C GLU A 166 8.26 -12.32 -45.95
N GLN A 167 9.09 -11.29 -45.83
CA GLN A 167 9.81 -10.72 -46.99
C GLN A 167 10.75 -11.73 -47.66
N GLY A 168 11.47 -12.56 -46.90
CA GLY A 168 12.33 -13.61 -47.46
C GLY A 168 11.59 -14.76 -48.14
N LEU A 169 10.27 -14.92 -47.91
CA LEU A 169 9.45 -15.94 -48.55
C LEU A 169 8.83 -15.49 -49.88
N TYR A 170 8.77 -14.17 -50.14
CA TYR A 170 8.25 -13.61 -51.40
C TYR A 170 9.35 -13.33 -52.44
N ASP A 171 10.63 -13.44 -52.06
CA ASP A 171 11.80 -13.26 -52.92
C ASP A 171 12.36 -14.59 -53.49
N ILE A 172 11.59 -15.68 -53.42
CA ILE A 172 11.89 -17.01 -53.99
C ILE A 172 10.83 -17.38 -55.01
#